data_AF-A0A5C7SLY1-F1
#
_entry.id   AF-A0A5C7SLY1-F1
#
_cell.length_a   1.000
_cell.length_b   1.000
_cell.length_c   1.000
_cell.angle_alpha   90.00
_cell.angle_beta   90.00
_cell.angle_gamma   90.00
#
_symmetry.space_group_name_H-M   'P 1'
#
loop_
_entity.id
_entity.type
_entity.pdbx_description
1 polymer ?
#
loop_
_entity_poly.entity_id
_entity_poly.type
_entity_poly.pdbx_seq_one_letter_code
_entity_poly.pdbx_strand_id
1 'polypeptide(L)'
;MTRLPLTIPLGPSETPTSFTSRLAAENGLTADEFCGDWGLAFVQIIWGDRRAIAKIADLSGAYQTSLQEQAFVRHDRIFRHMGQPI
;
A
#
# COMPACT_ATOMS: atom_id res chain seq x y z
N MET A 1 6.88 -15.93 -3.64
CA MET A 1 6.99 -15.24 -2.33
C MET A 1 5.82 -15.69 -1.46
N THR A 2 6.03 -15.78 -0.15
CA THR A 2 5.02 -16.31 0.79
C THR A 2 4.09 -15.18 1.23
N ARG A 3 2.79 -15.38 1.02
CA ARG A 3 1.72 -14.49 1.50
C ARG A 3 1.64 -14.56 3.03
N LEU A 4 1.21 -13.47 3.67
CA LEU A 4 0.91 -13.47 5.09
C LEU A 4 -0.25 -14.43 5.43
N PRO A 5 -0.24 -15.05 6.61
CA PRO A 5 -1.36 -15.90 7.06
C PRO A 5 -2.62 -15.06 7.38
N LEU A 6 -2.44 -13.84 7.90
CA LEU A 6 -3.52 -12.89 8.16
C LEU A 6 -3.50 -11.79 7.09
N THR A 7 -4.57 -11.75 6.30
CA THR A 7 -4.73 -10.78 5.21
C THR A 7 -6.16 -10.28 5.15
N ILE A 8 -6.36 -9.18 4.43
CA ILE A 8 -7.67 -8.57 4.22
C ILE A 8 -7.87 -8.31 2.72
N PRO A 9 -9.12 -8.34 2.23
CA PRO A 9 -9.40 -7.95 0.85
C PRO A 9 -9.16 -6.45 0.63
N LEU A 10 -8.62 -6.11 -0.55
CA LEU A 10 -8.52 -4.74 -1.02
C LEU A 10 -9.93 -4.17 -1.26
N GLY A 11 -10.20 -3.01 -0.66
CA GLY A 11 -11.47 -2.31 -0.85
C GLY A 11 -11.58 -1.67 -2.23
N PRO A 12 -12.81 -1.43 -2.74
CA PRO A 12 -13.02 -0.68 -3.97
C PRO A 12 -12.39 0.73 -3.87
N SER A 13 -11.55 1.09 -4.84
CA SER A 13 -10.85 2.39 -4.90
C SER A 13 -10.08 2.74 -3.62
N GLU A 14 -9.64 1.73 -2.86
CA GLU A 14 -8.89 1.94 -1.63
C GLU A 14 -7.44 2.33 -1.94
N THR A 15 -6.95 3.37 -1.26
CA THR A 15 -5.57 3.83 -1.44
C THR A 15 -4.55 2.84 -0.86
N PRO A 16 -3.31 2.79 -1.37
CA PRO A 16 -2.24 2.01 -0.76
C PRO A 16 -2.03 2.31 0.72
N THR A 17 -2.14 3.57 1.11
CA THR A 17 -1.96 4.01 2.50
C THR A 17 -3.01 3.40 3.41
N SER A 18 -4.30 3.56 3.08
CA SER A 18 -5.40 3.02 3.88
C SER A 18 -5.37 1.49 3.91
N PHE A 19 -5.08 0.85 2.78
CA PHE A 19 -4.98 -0.60 2.70
C PHE A 19 -3.83 -1.13 3.58
N THR A 20 -2.65 -0.51 3.52
CA THR A 20 -1.48 -0.90 4.33
C THR A 20 -1.78 -0.73 5.82
N SER A 21 -2.44 0.36 6.24
CA SER A 21 -2.82 0.55 7.64
C SER A 21 -3.79 -0.51 8.13
N ARG A 22 -4.80 -0.89 7.34
CA ARG A 22 -5.73 -1.96 7.72
C ARG A 22 -5.03 -3.33 7.77
N LEU A 23 -4.14 -3.62 6.81
CA LEU A 23 -3.38 -4.87 6.79
C LEU A 23 -2.46 -4.97 8.01
N ALA A 24 -1.80 -3.87 8.39
CA ALA A 24 -0.99 -3.80 9.60
C ALA A 24 -1.84 -4.04 10.86
N ALA A 25 -3.00 -3.38 10.96
CA ALA A 25 -3.92 -3.57 12.08
C ALA A 25 -4.40 -5.03 12.21
N GLU A 26 -4.68 -5.71 11.10
CA GLU A 26 -5.04 -7.14 11.09
C GLU A 26 -3.90 -8.03 11.61
N ASN A 27 -2.66 -7.58 11.45
CA ASN A 27 -1.46 -8.24 11.98
C ASN A 27 -1.04 -7.71 13.36
N GLY A 28 -1.85 -6.86 14.00
CA GLY A 28 -1.60 -6.34 15.35
C GLY A 28 -0.50 -5.28 15.44
N LEU A 29 -0.14 -4.64 14.33
CA LEU A 29 0.95 -3.66 14.24
C LEU A 29 0.45 -2.30 13.76
N THR A 30 1.21 -1.25 14.07
CA THR A 30 1.07 0.03 13.36
C THR A 30 1.61 -0.10 11.93
N ALA A 31 1.21 0.81 11.04
CA ALA A 31 1.67 0.78 9.65
C ALA A 31 3.20 0.96 9.51
N ASP A 32 3.82 1.77 10.38
CA ASP A 32 5.26 1.97 10.41
C ASP A 32 6.01 0.71 10.88
N GLU A 33 5.57 0.07 11.97
CA GLU A 33 6.14 -1.20 12.45
C GLU A 33 6.02 -2.29 11.40
N PHE A 34 4.82 -2.46 10.84
CA PHE A 34 4.56 -3.44 9.79
C PHE A 34 5.44 -3.22 8.56
N CYS A 35 5.58 -1.98 8.09
CA CYS A 35 6.49 -1.67 6.98
C CYS A 35 7.95 -1.96 7.34
N GLY A 36 8.34 -1.63 8.57
CA GLY A 36 9.68 -1.84 9.11
C GLY A 36 10.11 -3.31 9.09
N ASP A 37 9.22 -4.24 9.44
CA ASP A 37 9.48 -5.69 9.38
C ASP A 37 9.90 -6.17 7.99
N TRP A 38 9.53 -5.43 6.94
CA TRP A 38 9.85 -5.73 5.54
C TRP A 38 10.93 -4.83 4.95
N GLY A 39 11.60 -4.02 5.78
CA GLY A 39 12.64 -3.08 5.34
C GLY A 39 12.10 -1.91 4.50
N LEU A 40 10.83 -1.56 4.70
CA LEU A 40 10.16 -0.42 4.06
C LEU A 40 9.93 0.69 5.07
N ALA A 41 9.87 1.93 4.60
CA ALA A 41 9.34 3.04 5.37
C ALA A 41 7.90 3.33 4.92
N PHE A 42 6.96 3.51 5.86
CA PHE A 42 5.56 3.74 5.50
C PHE A 42 5.36 4.99 4.62
N VAL A 43 6.22 6.00 4.78
CA VAL A 43 6.24 7.18 3.92
C VAL A 43 6.44 6.86 2.42
N GLN A 44 7.12 5.76 2.10
CA GLN A 44 7.28 5.30 0.71
C GLN A 44 5.93 4.87 0.11
N ILE A 45 5.05 4.25 0.92
CA ILE A 45 3.69 3.92 0.51
C ILE A 45 2.87 5.20 0.31
N ILE A 46 2.98 6.15 1.26
CA ILE A 46 2.27 7.44 1.20
C ILE A 46 2.63 8.23 -0.07
N TRP A 47 3.89 8.19 -0.50
CA TRP A 47 4.37 8.89 -1.70
C TRP A 47 4.19 8.10 -3.01
N GLY A 48 3.58 6.93 -2.95
CA GLY A 48 3.28 6.14 -4.15
C GLY A 48 4.49 5.40 -4.71
N ASP A 49 5.49 5.05 -3.90
CA ASP A 49 6.63 4.26 -4.36
C ASP A 49 6.16 2.89 -4.87
N ARG A 50 6.37 2.65 -6.17
CA ARG A 50 5.85 1.46 -6.85
C ARG A 50 6.40 0.16 -6.30
N ARG A 51 7.65 0.16 -5.81
CA ARG A 51 8.30 -1.05 -5.27
C ARG A 51 7.76 -1.38 -3.89
N ALA A 52 7.61 -0.36 -3.05
CA ALA A 52 7.00 -0.52 -1.73
C ALA A 52 5.54 -1.01 -1.86
N ILE A 53 4.75 -0.42 -2.76
CA ILE A 53 3.36 -0.85 -3.03
C ILE A 53 3.30 -2.28 -3.55
N ALA A 54 4.19 -2.66 -4.48
CA ALA A 54 4.24 -4.03 -4.99
C ALA A 54 4.53 -5.04 -3.88
N LYS A 55 5.43 -4.71 -2.95
CA LYS A 55 5.74 -5.56 -1.79
C LYS A 55 4.52 -5.74 -0.88
N ILE A 56 3.75 -4.69 -0.61
CA ILE A 56 2.50 -4.79 0.18
C ILE A 56 1.47 -5.68 -0.53
N ALA A 57 1.31 -5.53 -1.83
CA ALA A 57 0.42 -6.37 -2.63
C ALA A 57 0.85 -7.85 -2.62
N ASP A 58 2.16 -8.14 -2.69
CA ASP A 58 2.68 -9.51 -2.58
C ASP A 58 2.39 -10.12 -1.21
N LEU A 59 2.55 -9.35 -0.12
CA LEU A 59 2.32 -9.81 1.25
C LEU A 59 0.83 -10.07 1.51
N SER A 60 -0.06 -9.22 0.99
CA SER A 60 -1.50 -9.36 1.17
C SER A 60 -2.14 -10.36 0.19
N GLY A 61 -1.49 -10.63 -0.94
CA GLY A 61 -2.06 -11.36 -2.07
C GLY A 61 -2.99 -10.52 -2.95
N ALA A 62 -3.00 -9.20 -2.81
CA ALA A 62 -3.75 -8.29 -3.68
C ALA A 62 -3.09 -8.14 -5.06
N TYR A 63 -3.87 -7.79 -6.08
CA TYR A 63 -3.33 -7.45 -7.39
C TYR A 63 -2.54 -6.14 -7.32
N GLN A 64 -1.25 -6.21 -7.65
CA GLN A 64 -0.34 -5.06 -7.59
C GLN A 64 -0.86 -3.87 -8.40
N THR A 65 -1.42 -4.12 -9.59
CA THR A 65 -1.95 -3.08 -10.49
C THR A 65 -3.11 -2.33 -9.85
N SER A 66 -4.06 -3.05 -9.25
CA SER A 66 -5.20 -2.45 -8.56
C SER A 66 -4.78 -1.53 -7.41
N LEU A 67 -3.71 -1.88 -6.69
CA LEU A 67 -3.19 -1.06 -5.60
C LEU A 67 -2.41 0.15 -6.13
N GLN A 68 -1.57 -0.04 -7.16
CA GLN A 68 -0.80 1.05 -7.77
C GLN A 68 -1.68 2.11 -8.44
N GLU A 69 -2.80 1.71 -9.04
CA GLU A 69 -3.76 2.62 -9.69
C GLU A 69 -4.44 3.58 -8.73
N GLN A 70 -4.50 3.25 -7.43
CA GLN A 70 -5.07 4.11 -6.39
C GLN A 70 -4.00 4.88 -5.60
N ALA A 71 -2.74 4.82 -6.03
CA ALA A 71 -1.64 5.51 -5.37
C ALA A 71 -1.71 7.02 -5.61
N PHE A 72 -1.32 7.79 -4.60
CA PHE A 72 -0.94 9.18 -4.79
C PHE A 72 0.52 9.24 -5.21
N VAL A 73 0.80 9.76 -6.40
CA VAL A 73 2.17 9.93 -6.88
C VAL A 73 2.52 11.41 -6.82
N ARG A 74 3.69 11.71 -6.23
CA ARG A 74 4.22 13.07 -6.14
C ARG A 74 4.78 13.49 -7.51
N HIS A 75 4.24 14.58 -8.09
CA HIS A 75 4.74 15.21 -9.31
C HIS A 75 4.92 16.71 -9.04
N ASP A 76 6.14 17.23 -9.09
CA ASP A 76 6.48 18.66 -8.92
C ASP A 76 5.76 19.38 -7.76
N ARG A 77 5.84 18.80 -6.54
CA ARG A 77 5.20 19.28 -5.28
C ARG A 77 3.68 19.16 -5.21
N ILE A 78 3.04 18.55 -6.21
CA ILE A 78 1.60 18.28 -6.22
C ILE A 78 1.38 16.76 -6.07
N PHE A 79 0.42 16.36 -5.24
CA PHE A 79 -0.02 14.97 -5.16
C PHE A 79 -1.15 14.75 -6.17
N ARG A 80 -1.02 13.77 -7.05
CA ARG A 80 -2.09 13.36 -7.97
C ARG A 80 -2.62 11.98 -7.57
N HIS A 81 -3.93 11.86 -7.46
CA HIS A 81 -4.60 10.57 -7.33
C HIS A 81 -4.66 9.91 -8.71
N MET A 82 -4.14 8.70 -8.86
CA MET A 82 -4.03 8.04 -10.17
C MET A 82 -5.38 7.49 -10.68
N GLY A 83 -6.33 7.18 -9.80
CA GLY A 83 -7.58 6.50 -10.15
C GLY A 83 -8.76 7.41 -10.51
N GLN A 84 -8.57 8.74 -10.55
CA GLN A 84 -9.67 9.68 -10.81
C GLN A 84 -9.48 10.40 -12.16
N PRO A 85 -10.47 10.35 -13.07
CA PRO A 85 -10.44 11.17 -14.28
C PRO A 85 -10.59 12.66 -13.93
N ILE A 86 -9.95 13.52 -14.74
CA ILE A 86 -10.05 14.99 -14.71
C ILE A 86 -11.43 15.47 -15.17
#